data_AF-A0A7J6SPG3-F1
#
_entry.id   AF-A0A7J6SPG3-F1
#
_cell.length_a   1.000
_cell.length_b   1.000
_cell.length_c   1.000
_cell.angle_alpha   90.00
_cell.angle_beta   90.00
_cell.angle_gamma   90.00
#
_symmetry.space_group_name_H-M   'P 1'
#
loop_
_entity.id
_entity.type
_entity.pdbx_description
1 polymer ?
#
loop_
_entity_poly.entity_id
_entity_poly.type
_entity_poly.pdbx_seq_one_letter_code
_entity_poly.pdbx_strand_id
1 'polypeptide(L)'
;MDPVVIDVKSVDIEPNDCPLEQDLKVRLTIEASREIPDAQWTVNYLVDTVHARKIIHLGGLPKGRVPAGESVVEFFTPSINVEGIPSEV
;
A
#
# COMPACT_ATOMS: atom_id res chain seq x y z
N MET A 1 -24.11 -17.56 -1.29
CA MET A 1 -23.49 -16.55 -0.41
C MET A 1 -22.62 -15.71 -1.33
N ASP A 2 -23.01 -14.47 -1.60
CA ASP A 2 -22.27 -13.63 -2.56
C ASP A 2 -20.89 -13.25 -2.00
N PRO A 3 -19.85 -13.10 -2.83
CA PRO A 3 -18.51 -12.73 -2.38
C PRO A 3 -18.47 -11.31 -1.80
N VAL A 4 -17.57 -11.05 -0.84
CA VAL A 4 -17.26 -9.66 -0.44
C VAL A 4 -16.47 -9.09 -1.61
N VAL A 5 -16.88 -7.95 -2.14
CA VAL A 5 -16.15 -7.27 -3.20
C VAL A 5 -15.60 -5.98 -2.62
N ILE A 6 -14.30 -5.76 -2.80
CA ILE A 6 -13.65 -4.47 -2.59
C ILE A 6 -13.22 -4.00 -3.97
N ASP A 7 -13.73 -2.86 -4.39
CA ASP A 7 -13.30 -2.19 -5.61
C ASP A 7 -12.37 -1.03 -5.25
N VAL A 8 -11.25 -0.89 -5.95
CA VAL A 8 -10.29 0.21 -5.73
C VAL A 8 -10.56 1.30 -6.75
N LYS A 9 -11.08 2.43 -6.30
CA LYS A 9 -11.48 3.57 -7.13
C LYS A 9 -10.32 4.49 -7.48
N SER A 10 -9.46 4.78 -6.51
CA SER A 10 -8.26 5.58 -6.72
C SER A 10 -7.10 5.10 -5.85
N VAL A 11 -5.89 5.36 -6.34
CA VAL A 11 -4.65 5.23 -5.61
C VAL A 11 -3.87 6.50 -5.85
N ASP A 12 -3.74 7.32 -4.81
CA ASP A 12 -3.02 8.59 -4.84
C ASP A 12 -1.74 8.41 -4.01
N ILE A 13 -0.60 8.73 -4.62
CA ILE A 13 0.73 8.54 -4.00
C ILE A 13 1.46 9.88 -4.01
N GLU A 14 1.91 10.32 -2.84
CA GLU A 14 2.62 11.59 -2.65
C GLU A 14 3.77 11.46 -1.65
N PRO A 15 4.90 12.16 -1.85
CA PRO A 15 5.30 12.84 -3.08
C PRO A 15 5.48 11.86 -4.26
N ASN A 16 5.31 12.38 -5.47
CA ASN A 16 5.61 11.67 -6.72
C ASN A 16 6.76 12.40 -7.43
N ASP A 17 7.54 11.69 -8.25
CA ASP A 17 8.80 12.17 -8.83
C ASP A 17 9.79 12.71 -7.78
N CYS A 18 10.03 11.90 -6.75
CA CYS A 18 10.92 12.22 -5.64
C CYS A 18 12.03 11.15 -5.47
N PRO A 19 13.11 11.46 -4.74
CA PRO A 19 14.06 10.45 -4.29
C PRO A 19 13.37 9.33 -3.50
N LEU A 20 13.82 8.09 -3.71
CA LEU A 20 13.22 6.89 -3.12
C LEU A 20 13.22 6.90 -1.58
N GLU A 21 14.20 7.56 -0.97
CA GLU A 21 14.40 7.61 0.48
C GLU A 21 13.47 8.61 1.20
N GLN A 22 12.70 9.42 0.44
CA GLN A 22 11.78 10.39 1.01
C GLN A 22 10.56 9.73 1.67
N ASP A 23 9.73 10.56 2.28
CA ASP A 23 8.46 10.11 2.84
C ASP A 23 7.55 9.57 1.73
N LEU A 24 6.63 8.69 2.11
CA LEU A 24 5.64 8.11 1.21
C LEU A 24 4.28 8.15 1.88
N LYS A 25 3.32 8.77 1.21
CA LYS A 25 1.90 8.79 1.56
C LYS A 25 1.15 8.05 0.46
N VAL A 26 0.32 7.10 0.85
CA VAL A 26 -0.58 6.39 -0.05
C VAL A 26 -1.99 6.60 0.44
N ARG A 27 -2.85 7.15 -0.41
CA ARG A 27 -4.29 7.28 -0.17
C ARG A 27 -5.03 6.39 -1.17
N LEU A 28 -5.84 5.48 -0.64
CA LEU A 28 -6.65 4.52 -1.38
C LEU A 28 -8.10 4.89 -1.20
N THR A 29 -8.82 5.15 -2.29
CA THR A 29 -10.29 5.24 -2.27
C THR A 29 -10.85 3.90 -2.68
N ILE A 30 -11.64 3.27 -1.82
CA ILE A 30 -12.22 1.95 -2.06
C ILE A 30 -13.75 1.99 -1.94
N GLU A 31 -14.42 1.06 -2.59
CA GLU A 31 -15.84 0.78 -2.41
C GLU A 31 -16.03 -0.68 -1.98
N ALA A 32 -16.62 -0.90 -0.81
CA ALA A 32 -16.91 -2.24 -0.31
C ALA A 32 -18.38 -2.60 -0.50
N SER A 33 -18.67 -3.78 -1.04
CA SER A 33 -20.06 -4.24 -1.24
C SER A 33 -20.81 -4.51 0.08
N ARG A 34 -20.08 -4.69 1.19
CA ARG A 34 -20.58 -4.87 2.55
C ARG A 34 -19.51 -4.53 3.58
N GLU A 35 -19.92 -4.39 4.84
CA GLU A 35 -19.00 -4.16 5.96
C GLU A 35 -17.97 -5.30 6.08
N ILE A 36 -16.72 -4.93 6.33
CA ILE A 36 -15.59 -5.83 6.60
C ILE A 36 -15.04 -5.48 7.99
N PRO A 37 -15.25 -6.33 9.01
CA PRO A 37 -14.92 -5.97 10.39
C PRO A 37 -13.42 -5.95 10.70
N ASP A 38 -12.63 -6.80 10.03
CA ASP A 38 -11.21 -7.02 10.33
C ASP A 38 -10.32 -6.84 9.08
N ALA A 39 -10.58 -5.77 8.31
CA ALA A 39 -9.76 -5.46 7.12
C ALA A 39 -8.32 -5.14 7.54
N GLN A 40 -7.35 -5.68 6.80
CA GLN A 40 -5.92 -5.49 7.05
C GLN A 40 -5.23 -5.08 5.76
N TRP A 41 -4.39 -4.06 5.84
CA TRP A 41 -3.65 -3.51 4.70
C TRP A 41 -2.15 -3.67 4.93
N THR A 42 -1.42 -4.00 3.87
CA THR A 42 0.04 -4.08 3.89
C THR A 42 0.57 -3.36 2.67
N VAL A 43 1.57 -2.50 2.89
CA VAL A 43 2.22 -1.73 1.84
C VAL A 43 3.64 -2.25 1.70
N ASN A 44 3.97 -2.71 0.50
CA ASN A 44 5.27 -3.29 0.16
C ASN A 44 5.86 -2.53 -1.02
N TYR A 45 7.16 -2.27 -0.97
CA TYR A 45 7.94 -1.82 -2.11
C TYR A 45 8.62 -3.03 -2.75
N LEU A 46 8.39 -3.24 -4.05
CA LEU A 46 8.97 -4.35 -4.79
C LEU A 46 10.05 -3.82 -5.72
N VAL A 47 11.23 -4.41 -5.62
CA VAL A 47 12.33 -4.20 -6.56
C VAL A 47 12.51 -5.48 -7.35
N ASP A 48 12.33 -5.39 -8.67
CA ASP A 48 12.65 -6.48 -9.58
C ASP A 48 13.98 -6.16 -10.28
N THR A 49 14.96 -7.03 -10.10
CA THR A 49 16.25 -6.98 -10.82
C THR A 49 16.33 -8.14 -11.80
N VAL A 50 17.32 -8.14 -12.69
CA VAL A 50 17.49 -9.22 -13.67
C VAL A 50 17.68 -10.59 -13.00
N HIS A 51 18.25 -10.60 -11.78
CA HIS A 51 18.63 -11.82 -11.09
C HIS A 51 17.74 -12.16 -9.87
N ALA A 52 17.06 -11.18 -9.28
CA ALA A 52 16.28 -11.39 -8.07
C ALA A 52 15.14 -10.38 -7.91
N ARG A 53 14.05 -10.85 -7.32
CA ARG A 53 12.99 -10.00 -6.78
C ARG A 53 13.21 -9.78 -5.29
N LYS A 54 13.29 -8.52 -4.86
CA LYS A 54 13.34 -8.13 -3.45
C LYS A 54 12.04 -7.45 -3.07
N ILE A 55 11.45 -7.90 -1.97
CA ILE A 55 10.26 -7.28 -1.36
C ILE A 55 10.71 -6.58 -0.08
N ILE A 56 10.43 -5.28 0.01
CA ILE A 56 10.70 -4.45 1.18
C ILE A 56 9.36 -4.12 1.83
N HIS A 57 9.17 -4.58 3.06
CA HIS A 57 7.97 -4.29 3.83
C HIS A 57 8.03 -2.87 4.37
N LEU A 58 7.18 -1.97 3.85
CA LEU A 58 7.13 -0.58 4.31
C LEU A 58 6.28 -0.45 5.58
N GLY A 59 5.29 -1.34 5.73
CA GLY A 59 4.42 -1.39 6.89
C GLY A 59 3.01 -1.83 6.51
N GLY A 60 2.07 -1.50 7.36
CA GLY A 60 0.66 -1.80 7.15
C GLY A 60 -0.21 -1.03 8.13
N LEU A 61 -1.51 -1.13 7.91
CA LEU A 61 -2.49 -0.53 8.81
C LEU A 61 -2.95 -1.57 9.84
N PRO A 62 -3.22 -1.15 11.08
CA PRO A 62 -3.89 -2.01 12.06
C PRO A 62 -5.18 -2.56 11.48
N LYS A 63 -5.59 -3.74 11.97
CA LYS A 63 -6.89 -4.30 11.61
C LYS A 63 -7.98 -3.29 11.95
N GLY A 64 -8.87 -3.05 11.00
CA GLY A 64 -9.91 -2.04 11.14
C GLY A 64 -11.17 -2.41 10.40
N ARG A 65 -12.26 -1.78 10.80
CA ARG A 65 -13.54 -1.90 10.12
C ARG A 65 -13.54 -1.04 8.85
N VAL A 66 -13.96 -1.64 7.74
CA VAL A 66 -14.35 -0.93 6.50
C VAL A 66 -15.87 -1.01 6.36
N PRO A 67 -16.60 0.12 6.40
CA PRO A 67 -18.05 0.12 6.19
C PRO A 67 -18.41 -0.26 4.75
N ALA A 68 -19.67 -0.65 4.53
CA ALA A 68 -20.19 -0.78 3.17
C ALA A 68 -20.23 0.59 2.47
N GLY A 69 -20.00 0.62 1.15
CA GLY A 69 -19.88 1.84 0.36
C GLY A 69 -18.45 2.35 0.29
N GLU A 70 -18.30 3.66 0.05
CA GLU A 70 -16.99 4.27 -0.17
C GLU A 70 -16.22 4.50 1.15
N SER A 71 -14.91 4.30 1.13
CA SER A 71 -14.01 4.57 2.24
C SER A 71 -12.64 4.99 1.74
N VAL A 72 -11.95 5.81 2.54
CA VAL A 72 -10.58 6.25 2.30
C VAL A 72 -9.65 5.55 3.28
N VAL A 73 -8.57 4.98 2.76
CA VAL A 73 -7.53 4.29 3.52
C VAL A 73 -6.21 5.02 3.27
N GLU A 74 -5.57 5.48 4.34
CA GLU A 74 -4.33 6.26 4.25
C GLU A 74 -3.18 5.55 4.94
N PHE A 75 -2.04 5.46 4.28
CA PHE A 75 -0.79 4.94 4.80
C PHE A 75 0.30 6.00 4.68
N PHE A 76 1.18 6.05 5.68
CA PHE A 76 2.34 6.95 5.70
C PHE A 76 3.57 6.20 6.23
N THR A 77 4.70 6.39 5.56
CA THR A 77 6.03 6.07 6.11
C THR A 77 6.97 7.27 5.93
N PRO A 78 7.76 7.63 6.96
CA PRO A 78 8.65 8.79 6.88
C PRO A 78 9.87 8.58 5.98
N SER A 79 10.25 7.32 5.72
CA SER A 79 11.30 6.97 4.77
C SER A 79 11.15 5.51 4.31
N ILE A 80 11.75 5.19 3.17
CA ILE A 80 11.88 3.81 2.67
C ILE A 80 13.31 3.35 2.93
N ASN A 81 13.47 2.29 3.73
CA ASN A 81 14.79 1.68 3.92
C ASN A 81 15.16 0.86 2.68
N VAL A 82 16.12 1.38 1.91
CA VAL A 82 16.64 0.79 0.67
C VAL A 82 17.87 -0.09 0.89
N GLU A 83 18.27 -0.33 2.14
CA GLU A 83 19.44 -1.14 2.47
C GLU A 83 19.38 -2.53 1.81
N GLY A 84 20.45 -2.85 1.08
CA GLY A 84 20.61 -4.11 0.37
C GLY A 84 19.74 -4.26 -0.89
N ILE A 85 19.15 -3.18 -1.41
CA ILE A 85 18.75 -3.17 -2.83
C ILE A 85 20.06 -3.22 -3.65
N PRO A 86 20.20 -4.17 -4.59
CA PRO A 86 21.39 -4.22 -5.43
C PRO A 86 21.54 -2.92 -6.22
N SER A 87 22.67 -2.23 -6.07
CA SER A 87 23.07 -1.19 -7.02
C SER A 87 23.58 -1.93 -8.26
N GLU A 88 22.71 -2.26 -9.21
CA GLU A 88 23.22 -2.70 -10.51
C GLU A 88 23.92 -1.50 -11.15
N VAL A 89 25.27 -1.57 -11.18
CA VAL A 89 26.16 -0.71 -11.97
C VAL A 89 26.41 -1.40 -13.30
#